data_AF-A0A6N7WRW1-F1
#
_entry.id   AF-A0A6N7WRW1-F1
#
_cell.length_a   1.000
_cell.length_b   1.000
_cell.length_c   1.000
_cell.angle_alpha   90.00
_cell.angle_beta   90.00
_cell.angle_gamma   90.00
#
_symmetry.space_group_name_H-M   'P 1'
#
loop_
_entity.id
_entity.type
_entity.pdbx_description
1 polymer ?
#
loop_
_entity_poly.entity_id
_entity_poly.type
_entity_poly.pdbx_seq_one_letter_code
_entity_poly.pdbx_strand_id
1 'polypeptide(L)'
;MKIISSQRYIDYKLVEAKIEEIKDYDYITLPIIDAGMQDLDGNDLFILTDGHHRKEAANELGIEIRYEEVPNDHNLTGEELLNECYGDSDWYYIENGNLVW
;
A
#
# COMPACT_ATOMS: atom_id res chain seq x y z
N MET A 1 10.71 8.41 -3.82
CA MET A 1 9.71 7.32 -3.88
C MET A 1 8.41 7.78 -3.25
N LYS A 2 7.28 7.35 -3.81
CA LYS A 2 5.94 7.53 -3.27
C LYS A 2 5.18 6.21 -3.37
N ILE A 3 4.41 5.88 -2.34
CA ILE A 3 3.63 4.64 -2.30
C ILE A 3 2.17 4.96 -2.58
N ILE A 4 1.60 4.22 -3.51
CA ILE A 4 0.25 4.41 -4.02
C ILE A 4 -0.59 3.14 -3.81
N SER A 5 -1.89 3.32 -3.75
CA SER A 5 -2.89 2.25 -3.69
C SER A 5 -4.11 2.65 -4.50
N SER A 6 -4.80 1.66 -5.05
CA SER A 6 -6.14 1.78 -5.62
C SER A 6 -7.21 1.05 -4.80
N GLN A 7 -6.86 0.51 -3.63
CA GLN A 7 -7.84 -0.08 -2.70
C GLN A 7 -8.09 0.86 -1.52
N ARG A 8 -9.35 1.24 -1.32
CA ARG A 8 -9.84 1.99 -0.16
C ARG A 8 -10.80 1.22 0.71
N TYR A 9 -11.46 0.17 0.21
CA TYR A 9 -12.33 -0.63 1.05
C TYR A 9 -11.53 -1.31 2.18
N ILE A 10 -12.02 -1.11 3.40
CA ILE A 10 -11.52 -1.72 4.63
C ILE A 10 -12.67 -2.47 5.28
N ASP A 11 -12.42 -3.74 5.61
CA ASP A 11 -13.32 -4.56 6.42
C ASP A 11 -12.82 -4.50 7.86
N TYR A 12 -13.52 -3.74 8.70
CA TYR A 12 -13.12 -3.55 10.09
C TYR A 12 -13.14 -4.84 10.92
N LYS A 13 -13.87 -5.89 10.52
CA LYS A 13 -13.76 -7.20 11.20
C LYS A 13 -12.39 -7.83 10.99
N LEU A 14 -11.80 -7.64 9.81
CA LEU A 14 -10.43 -8.08 9.55
C LEU A 14 -9.42 -7.18 10.27
N VAL A 15 -9.68 -5.88 10.38
CA VAL A 15 -8.83 -4.94 11.14
C VAL A 15 -8.76 -5.35 12.61
N GLU A 16 -9.89 -5.64 13.27
CA GLU A 16 -9.92 -6.11 14.66
C GLU A 16 -9.06 -7.38 14.86
N ALA A 17 -9.15 -8.34 13.94
CA ALA A 17 -8.32 -9.54 13.98
C ALA A 17 -6.83 -9.21 13.78
N LYS A 18 -6.49 -8.25 12.92
CA LYS A 18 -5.11 -7.80 12.69
C LYS A 18 -4.56 -7.01 13.87
N ILE A 19 -5.37 -6.22 14.57
CA ILE A 19 -4.99 -5.53 15.80
C ILE A 19 -4.50 -6.55 16.83
N GLU A 20 -5.27 -7.60 17.08
CA GLU A 20 -4.86 -8.64 18.03
C GLU A 20 -3.60 -9.39 17.60
N GLU A 21 -3.39 -9.57 16.30
CA GLU A 21 -2.20 -10.21 15.73
C GLU A 21 -0.92 -9.38 15.95
N ILE A 22 -1.00 -8.05 15.86
CA ILE A 22 0.18 -7.16 15.83
C ILE A 22 0.34 -6.27 17.06
N LYS A 23 -0.57 -6.30 18.04
CA LYS A 23 -0.59 -5.37 19.20
C LYS A 23 0.70 -5.30 20.02
N ASP A 24 1.51 -6.35 19.99
CA ASP A 24 2.77 -6.44 20.74
C ASP A 24 4.00 -6.17 19.85
N TYR A 25 3.81 -5.71 18.61
CA TYR A 25 4.90 -5.46 17.66
C TYR A 25 5.37 -4.01 17.77
N ASP A 26 6.68 -3.79 17.65
CA ASP A 26 7.25 -2.44 17.57
C ASP A 26 6.99 -1.78 16.20
N TYR A 27 6.97 -2.59 15.14
CA TYR A 27 6.70 -2.16 13.77
C TYR A 27 6.13 -3.31 12.93
N ILE A 28 5.48 -2.98 11.82
CA ILE A 28 5.13 -3.93 10.76
C ILE A 28 5.84 -3.58 9.47
N THR A 29 6.06 -4.58 8.61
CA THR A 29 6.56 -4.38 7.24
C THR A 29 5.47 -4.74 6.25
N LEU A 30 5.22 -3.84 5.30
CA LEU A 30 4.26 -4.01 4.22
C LEU A 30 4.98 -4.12 2.86
N PRO A 31 4.62 -5.09 2.02
CA PRO A 31 5.26 -5.30 0.73
C PRO A 31 4.83 -4.23 -0.28
N ILE A 32 5.79 -3.70 -1.02
CA ILE A 32 5.55 -2.81 -2.16
C ILE A 32 6.27 -3.33 -3.39
N ILE A 33 5.76 -3.04 -4.58
CA ILE A 33 6.43 -3.34 -5.84
C ILE A 33 6.69 -2.05 -6.62
N ASP A 34 7.83 -1.98 -7.31
CA ASP A 34 8.15 -0.88 -8.20
C ASP A 34 7.16 -0.85 -9.37
N ALA A 35 6.47 0.28 -9.54
CA ALA A 35 5.53 0.47 -10.64
C ALA A 35 6.26 0.66 -11.98
N GLY A 36 7.55 0.95 -11.99
CA GLY A 36 8.33 1.28 -13.19
C GLY A 36 7.91 2.62 -13.81
N MET A 37 7.39 3.55 -13.00
CA MET A 37 6.92 4.86 -13.44
C MET A 37 7.09 5.94 -12.36
N GLN A 38 6.95 7.21 -12.76
CA GLN A 38 7.09 8.37 -11.89
C GLN A 38 5.82 9.21 -11.88
N ASP A 39 5.61 9.95 -10.79
CA ASP A 39 4.61 11.03 -10.74
C ASP A 39 5.07 12.28 -11.53
N LEU A 40 4.22 13.31 -11.58
CA LEU A 40 4.50 14.57 -12.27
C LEU A 40 5.67 15.37 -11.66
N ASP A 41 6.03 15.08 -10.42
CA ASP A 41 7.16 15.69 -9.71
C ASP A 41 8.46 14.86 -9.85
N GLY A 42 8.41 13.75 -10.60
CA GLY A 42 9.55 12.87 -10.87
C GLY A 42 9.85 11.88 -9.75
N ASN A 43 8.92 11.61 -8.84
CA ASN A 43 9.10 10.59 -7.80
C ASN A 43 8.71 9.21 -8.32
N ASP A 44 9.60 8.22 -8.14
CA ASP A 44 9.29 6.82 -8.44
C ASP A 44 8.08 6.34 -7.62
N LEU A 45 7.13 5.70 -8.31
CA LEU A 45 5.89 5.17 -7.74
C LEU A 45 6.02 3.70 -7.40
N PHE A 46 5.51 3.33 -6.23
CA PHE A 46 5.47 1.96 -5.72
C PHE A 46 4.05 1.59 -5.32
N ILE A 47 3.61 0.38 -5.65
CA ILE A 47 2.25 -0.10 -5.36
C ILE A 47 2.28 -0.90 -4.06
N LEU A 48 1.39 -0.57 -3.11
CA LEU A 48 1.09 -1.43 -1.97
C LEU A 48 0.21 -2.60 -2.44
N THR A 49 0.78 -3.80 -2.54
CA THR A 49 0.08 -4.97 -3.10
C THR A 49 -0.76 -5.73 -2.07
N ASP A 50 -0.38 -5.68 -0.79
CA ASP A 50 -1.09 -6.36 0.30
C ASP A 50 -0.92 -5.62 1.62
N GLY A 51 -1.82 -5.91 2.57
CA GLY A 51 -1.70 -5.51 3.95
C GLY A 51 -2.47 -4.25 4.32
N HIS A 52 -3.46 -3.82 3.54
CA HIS A 52 -4.29 -2.64 3.84
C HIS A 52 -4.97 -2.72 5.21
N HIS A 53 -5.51 -3.87 5.62
CA HIS A 53 -6.07 -4.04 6.97
C HIS A 53 -5.00 -4.07 8.06
N ARG A 54 -3.80 -4.62 7.78
CA ARG A 54 -2.66 -4.57 8.71
C ARG A 54 -2.17 -3.13 8.89
N LYS A 55 -2.14 -2.35 7.80
CA LYS A 55 -1.83 -0.93 7.81
C LYS A 55 -2.82 -0.17 8.70
N GLU A 56 -4.12 -0.41 8.52
CA GLU A 56 -5.15 0.24 9.34
C GLU A 56 -5.02 -0.13 10.82
N ALA A 57 -4.81 -1.42 11.11
CA ALA A 57 -4.56 -1.88 12.48
C ALA A 57 -3.32 -1.22 13.10
N ALA A 58 -2.22 -1.10 12.36
CA ALA A 58 -1.00 -0.44 12.84
C ALA A 58 -1.22 1.05 13.10
N ASN A 59 -1.99 1.74 12.24
CA ASN A 59 -2.37 3.13 12.45
C ASN A 59 -3.19 3.30 13.74
N GLU A 60 -4.16 2.41 14.01
CA GLU A 60 -4.97 2.46 15.24
C GLU A 60 -4.12 2.24 16.50
N LEU A 61 -3.12 1.38 16.42
CA LEU A 61 -2.22 1.06 17.53
C LEU A 61 -1.05 2.07 17.68
N GLY A 62 -0.83 2.94 16.70
CA GLY A 62 0.34 3.82 16.66
C GLY A 62 1.66 3.09 16.44
N ILE A 63 1.62 1.92 15.81
CA ILE A 63 2.79 1.09 15.47
C ILE A 63 3.47 1.65 14.21
N GLU A 64 4.80 1.63 14.18
CA GLU A 64 5.56 2.08 13.01
C GLU A 64 5.27 1.18 11.79
N ILE A 65 5.00 1.79 10.64
CA ILE A 65 4.81 1.07 9.37
C ILE A 65 6.06 1.29 8.52
N ARG A 66 6.72 0.18 8.17
CA ARG A 66 7.81 0.14 7.21
C ARG A 66 7.35 -0.51 5.92
N TYR A 67 8.04 -0.18 4.84
CA TYR A 67 7.76 -0.75 3.52
C TYR A 67 9.01 -1.44 2.99
N GLU A 68 8.81 -2.59 2.38
CA GLU A 68 9.87 -3.40 1.77
C GLU A 68 9.52 -3.65 0.31
N GLU A 69 10.44 -3.30 -0.58
CA GLU A 69 10.32 -3.64 -1.99
C GLU A 69 10.48 -5.15 -2.17
N VAL A 70 9.49 -5.79 -2.78
CA VAL A 70 9.49 -7.21 -3.10
C VAL A 70 9.52 -7.42 -4.61
N PRO A 71 9.96 -8.60 -5.09
CA PRO A 71 9.95 -8.90 -6.52
C PRO A 71 8.57 -8.70 -7.14
N ASN A 72 8.55 -8.04 -8.30
CA ASN A 72 7.34 -7.89 -9.09
C ASN A 72 7.09 -9.16 -9.92
N ASP A 73 6.24 -10.04 -9.40
CA ASP A 73 5.88 -11.31 -10.04
C ASP A 73 4.86 -11.15 -11.20
N HIS A 74 4.29 -9.95 -11.40
CA HIS A 74 3.39 -9.69 -12.53
C HIS A 74 4.13 -9.64 -13.87
N ASN A 75 5.44 -9.39 -13.86
CA ASN A 75 6.25 -9.16 -15.08
C ASN A 75 5.69 -8.03 -15.98
N LEU A 76 5.01 -7.04 -15.37
CA LEU A 76 4.45 -5.85 -16.00
C LEU A 76 5.00 -4.58 -15.33
N THR A 77 4.94 -3.45 -16.03
CA THR A 77 5.31 -2.11 -15.49
C THR A 77 4.38 -1.04 -16.06
N GLY A 78 4.40 0.16 -15.48
CA GLY A 78 3.64 1.31 -15.94
C GLY A 78 2.13 1.08 -15.87
N GLU A 79 1.40 1.61 -16.85
CA GLU A 79 -0.07 1.53 -16.89
C GLU A 79 -0.60 0.09 -16.93
N GLU A 80 0.13 -0.85 -17.56
CA GLU A 80 -0.29 -2.27 -17.60
C GLU A 80 -0.31 -2.89 -16.22
N LEU A 81 0.73 -2.62 -15.41
CA LEU A 81 0.78 -3.06 -14.02
C LEU A 81 -0.28 -2.36 -13.17
N LEU A 82 -0.48 -1.05 -13.35
CA LEU A 82 -1.54 -0.33 -12.64
C LEU A 82 -2.93 -0.91 -12.95
N ASN A 83 -3.20 -1.31 -14.19
CA ASN A 83 -4.48 -1.93 -14.52
C ASN A 83 -4.63 -3.32 -13.90
N GLU A 84 -3.56 -4.12 -13.90
CA GLU A 84 -3.55 -5.45 -13.29
C GLU A 84 -3.74 -5.40 -11.76
N CYS A 85 -3.10 -4.42 -11.10
CA CYS A 85 -3.19 -4.23 -9.65
C CYS A 85 -4.36 -3.34 -9.22
N TYR A 86 -5.25 -2.96 -10.14
CA TYR A 86 -6.36 -2.06 -9.82
C TYR A 86 -7.30 -2.69 -8.78
N GLY A 87 -7.70 -1.87 -7.81
CA GLY A 87 -8.55 -2.28 -6.69
C GLY A 87 -9.99 -1.82 -6.90
N ASP A 88 -10.42 -0.86 -6.08
CA ASP A 88 -11.79 -0.36 -6.01
C ASP A 88 -11.91 1.18 -6.09
N SER A 89 -10.79 1.89 -6.22
CA SER A 89 -10.73 3.35 -6.27
C SER A 89 -9.63 3.84 -7.22
N ASP A 90 -9.71 5.12 -7.57
CA ASP A 90 -8.60 5.81 -8.23
C ASP A 90 -7.31 5.73 -7.40
N TRP A 91 -6.18 5.75 -8.09
CA TRP A 91 -4.86 5.69 -7.48
C TRP A 91 -4.62 6.93 -6.60
N TYR A 92 -4.23 6.69 -5.36
CA TYR A 92 -3.95 7.74 -4.38
C TYR A 92 -2.66 7.48 -3.63
N TYR A 93 -2.01 8.54 -3.16
CA TYR A 93 -0.85 8.46 -2.28
C TYR A 93 -1.26 8.02 -0.88
N ILE A 94 -0.68 6.94 -0.40
CA ILE A 94 -1.02 6.38 0.91
C ILE A 94 -0.73 7.34 2.06
N GLU A 95 0.28 8.20 1.92
CA GLU A 95 0.72 9.17 2.93
C GLU A 95 -0.34 10.22 3.26
N ASN A 96 -1.08 10.71 2.26
CA ASN A 96 -1.95 11.88 2.42
C ASN A 96 -3.37 11.68 1.86
N GLY A 97 -3.63 10.59 1.15
CA GLY A 97 -4.94 10.29 0.57
C GLY A 97 -5.29 11.07 -0.70
N ASN A 98 -4.40 11.93 -1.20
CA ASN A 98 -4.59 12.68 -2.44
C ASN A 98 -4.45 11.76 -3.66
N LEU A 99 -5.20 12.07 -4.72
CA LEU A 99 -5.09 11.35 -5.98
C LEU A 99 -3.70 11.57 -6.61
N VAL A 100 -3.24 10.54 -7.31
CA VAL A 100 -1.98 10.59 -8.07
C VAL A 100 -2.13 11.47 -9.32
N TRP A 101 -3.32 11.40 -9.95
CA TRP A 101 -3.69 12.08 -11.19
C TRP A 101 -4.94 12.95 -11.00
#